data_AF-A0A7H4MC38-F1
#
_entry.id   AF-A0A7H4MC38-F1
#
_cell.length_a   1.000
_cell.length_b   1.000
_cell.length_c   1.000
_cell.angle_alpha   90.00
_cell.angle_beta   90.00
_cell.angle_gamma   90.00
#
_symmetry.space_group_name_H-M   'P 1'
#
loop_
_entity.id
_entity.type
_entity.pdbx_description
1 polymer ?
#
loop_
_entity_poly.entity_id
_entity_poly.type
_entity_poly.pdbx_seq_one_letter_code
_entity_poly.pdbx_strand_id
1 'polypeptide(L)'
;MKKTLVLTTIALLVSGSAAAKTWVLTNAEEGLDKGNWQISSDQLKVKDHVFSIEQKVLHGGKQEGSKILTIHSKDGLTITLSPTRGMNLLRIEGFGSRMGWDSPVKRGRQPGVYQPGKPQWTRLAGRIQRDDGPLRL
;
A
#
# COMPACT_ATOMS: atom_id res chain seq x y z
N MET A 1 -7.99 -58.08 -2.35
CA MET A 1 -7.75 -57.10 -1.26
C MET A 1 -6.33 -56.51 -1.31
N LYS A 2 -5.81 -56.12 -2.48
CA LYS A 2 -4.41 -55.66 -2.65
C LYS A 2 -4.28 -54.29 -3.33
N LYS A 3 -5.33 -53.85 -4.04
CA LYS A 3 -5.35 -52.60 -4.82
C LYS A 3 -5.62 -51.36 -3.96
N THR A 4 -6.29 -51.54 -2.82
CA THR A 4 -6.66 -50.45 -1.91
C THR A 4 -5.45 -49.86 -1.18
N LEU A 5 -4.39 -50.66 -0.94
CA LEU A 5 -3.20 -50.23 -0.21
C LEU A 5 -2.29 -49.31 -1.05
N VAL A 6 -2.35 -49.41 -2.38
CA VAL A 6 -1.50 -48.64 -3.31
C VAL A 6 -2.02 -47.22 -3.51
N LEU A 7 -3.34 -46.98 -3.41
CA LEU A 7 -3.88 -45.63 -3.55
C LEU A 7 -3.58 -44.75 -2.33
N THR A 8 -3.49 -45.33 -1.14
CA THR A 8 -3.19 -44.58 0.10
C THR A 8 -1.76 -44.07 0.18
N THR A 9 -0.79 -44.72 -0.46
CA THR A 9 0.62 -44.30 -0.44
C THR A 9 0.92 -43.12 -1.39
N ILE A 10 0.13 -42.91 -2.45
CA ILE A 10 0.34 -41.80 -3.39
C ILE A 10 -0.21 -40.47 -2.82
N ALA A 11 -1.25 -40.52 -1.98
CA ALA A 11 -1.86 -39.33 -1.38
C ALA A 11 -0.97 -38.62 -0.34
N LEU A 12 0.04 -39.31 0.22
CA LEU A 12 0.93 -38.79 1.25
C LEU A 12 2.11 -37.94 0.72
N LEU A 13 2.26 -37.81 -0.60
CA LEU A 13 3.42 -37.13 -1.21
C LEU A 13 3.12 -35.72 -1.72
N VAL A 14 1.88 -35.23 -1.62
CA VAL A 14 1.54 -33.86 -2.02
C VAL A 14 1.75 -32.92 -0.82
N SER A 15 2.99 -32.79 -0.39
CA SER A 15 3.42 -31.65 0.42
C SER A 15 3.55 -30.45 -0.52
N GLY A 16 2.53 -29.60 -0.56
CA GLY A 16 2.56 -28.37 -1.36
C GLY A 16 3.63 -27.43 -0.82
N SER A 17 4.77 -27.32 -1.50
CA SER A 17 5.75 -26.27 -1.25
C SER A 17 5.15 -24.93 -1.68
N ALA A 18 5.02 -24.00 -0.74
CA ALA A 18 4.66 -22.63 -1.06
C ALA A 18 5.78 -22.02 -1.91
N ALA A 19 5.54 -21.85 -3.20
CA ALA A 19 6.50 -21.24 -4.11
C ALA A 19 6.66 -19.76 -3.76
N ALA A 20 7.72 -19.41 -3.04
CA ALA A 20 8.10 -18.03 -2.77
C ALA A 20 8.95 -17.49 -3.92
N LYS A 21 8.73 -16.23 -4.29
CA LYS A 21 9.56 -15.52 -5.27
C LYS A 21 10.24 -14.33 -4.61
N THR A 22 11.56 -14.26 -4.78
CA THR A 22 12.40 -13.25 -4.14
C THR A 22 13.03 -12.36 -5.20
N TRP A 23 13.06 -11.05 -4.94
CA TRP A 23 13.79 -10.08 -5.75
C TRP A 23 14.75 -9.31 -4.86
N VAL A 24 16.03 -9.34 -5.20
CA VAL A 24 17.04 -8.48 -4.58
C VAL A 24 16.91 -7.09 -5.21
N LEU A 25 16.52 -6.08 -4.42
CA LEU A 25 16.39 -4.69 -4.87
C LEU A 25 17.65 -3.87 -4.57
N THR A 26 18.36 -4.22 -3.50
CA THR A 26 19.64 -3.61 -3.12
C THR A 26 20.49 -4.65 -2.41
N ASN A 27 21.76 -4.78 -2.78
CA ASN A 27 22.76 -5.58 -2.11
C ASN A 27 24.06 -4.77 -2.03
N ALA A 28 24.50 -4.42 -0.82
CA ALA A 28 25.71 -3.62 -0.63
C ALA A 28 26.99 -4.40 -0.94
N GLU A 29 27.03 -5.70 -0.66
CA GLU A 29 28.21 -6.55 -0.87
C GLU A 29 28.51 -6.72 -2.37
N GLU A 30 27.46 -6.87 -3.17
CA GLU A 30 27.55 -7.00 -4.63
C GLU A 30 27.48 -5.65 -5.37
N GLY A 31 27.35 -4.54 -4.64
CA GLY A 31 27.18 -3.20 -5.23
C GLY A 31 25.91 -3.05 -6.09
N LEU A 32 24.89 -3.87 -5.84
CA LEU A 32 23.67 -3.92 -6.63
C LEU A 32 22.62 -2.94 -6.08
N ASP A 33 22.05 -2.13 -6.97
CA ASP A 33 20.88 -1.30 -6.70
C ASP A 33 19.98 -1.25 -7.93
N LYS A 34 18.76 -1.77 -7.81
CA LYS A 34 17.80 -1.77 -8.92
C LYS A 34 17.20 -0.39 -9.20
N GLY A 35 17.32 0.57 -8.29
CA GLY A 35 16.69 1.88 -8.44
C GLY A 35 15.16 1.78 -8.55
N ASN A 36 14.59 2.27 -9.65
CA ASN A 36 13.15 2.17 -9.90
C ASN A 36 12.76 0.74 -10.30
N TRP A 37 11.82 0.15 -9.58
CA TRP A 37 11.40 -1.23 -9.79
C TRP A 37 9.92 -1.43 -9.43
N GLN A 38 9.23 -2.35 -10.12
CA GLN A 38 7.83 -2.67 -9.81
C GLN A 38 7.50 -4.13 -10.12
N ILE A 39 6.57 -4.70 -9.36
CA ILE A 39 5.89 -5.96 -9.65
C ILE A 39 4.39 -5.84 -9.28
N SER A 40 3.53 -6.61 -9.96
CA SER A 40 2.10 -6.69 -9.68
C SER A 40 1.61 -8.13 -9.61
N SER A 41 0.46 -8.34 -8.97
CA SER A 41 -0.24 -9.63 -8.90
C SER A 41 -0.44 -10.26 -10.27
N ASP A 42 -0.73 -9.45 -11.30
CA ASP A 42 -0.92 -9.92 -12.68
C ASP A 42 0.34 -10.57 -13.25
N GLN A 43 1.50 -9.95 -13.03
CA GLN A 43 2.80 -10.50 -13.44
C GLN A 43 3.17 -11.77 -12.67
N LEU A 44 2.60 -11.95 -11.48
CA LEU A 44 2.76 -13.13 -10.64
C LEU A 44 1.69 -14.19 -10.88
N LYS A 45 0.71 -13.92 -11.77
CA LYS A 45 -0.44 -14.80 -12.04
C LYS A 45 -1.27 -15.11 -10.80
N VAL A 46 -1.28 -14.20 -9.81
CA VAL A 46 -2.12 -14.29 -8.61
C VAL A 46 -3.48 -13.69 -8.95
N LYS A 47 -4.55 -14.48 -8.87
CA LYS A 47 -5.90 -14.06 -9.29
C LYS A 47 -6.78 -13.57 -8.14
N ASP A 48 -6.55 -14.08 -6.93
CA ASP A 48 -7.47 -13.87 -5.81
C ASP A 48 -7.28 -12.51 -5.12
N HIS A 49 -6.11 -11.90 -5.28
CA HIS A 49 -5.78 -10.62 -4.65
C HIS A 49 -5.02 -9.72 -5.61
N VAL A 50 -5.53 -8.49 -5.76
CA VAL A 50 -4.89 -7.46 -6.59
C VAL A 50 -3.94 -6.64 -5.71
N PHE A 51 -2.64 -6.70 -6.02
CA PHE A 51 -1.61 -5.95 -5.31
C PHE A 51 -0.46 -5.54 -6.23
N SER A 52 0.31 -4.54 -5.80
CA SER A 52 1.56 -4.13 -6.43
C SER A 52 2.61 -3.76 -5.39
N ILE A 53 3.88 -3.91 -5.78
CA ILE A 53 5.02 -3.48 -4.99
C ILE A 53 5.89 -2.62 -5.91
N GLU A 54 6.21 -1.40 -5.49
CA GLU A 54 6.99 -0.45 -6.28
C GLU A 54 8.09 0.18 -5.42
N GLN A 55 9.32 0.17 -5.94
CA GLN A 55 10.42 0.99 -5.44
C GLN A 55 10.63 2.17 -6.37
N LYS A 56 10.74 3.37 -5.79
CA LYS A 56 11.02 4.61 -6.50
C LYS A 56 12.20 5.35 -5.88
N VAL A 57 13.13 5.77 -6.73
CA VAL A 57 14.20 6.70 -6.39
C VAL A 57 13.64 8.12 -6.51
N LEU A 58 13.79 8.89 -5.44
CA LEU A 58 13.37 10.28 -5.39
C LEU A 58 14.49 11.18 -5.86
N HIS A 59 14.07 12.25 -6.53
CA HIS A 59 14.94 13.30 -7.02
C HIS A 59 14.47 14.67 -6.49
N GLY A 60 15.41 15.61 -6.40
CA GLY A 60 15.21 17.00 -6.01
C GLY A 60 15.51 17.31 -4.55
N GLY A 61 16.21 18.42 -4.31
CA GLY A 61 16.42 18.99 -2.97
C GLY A 61 17.02 18.01 -1.95
N LYS A 62 16.54 18.06 -0.70
CA LYS A 62 17.04 17.23 0.41
C LYS A 62 16.66 15.74 0.35
N GLN A 63 15.99 15.30 -0.71
CA GLN A 63 15.56 13.92 -0.90
C GLN A 63 16.23 13.24 -2.10
N GLU A 64 17.15 13.91 -2.78
CA GLU A 64 17.91 13.35 -3.89
C GLU A 64 18.53 12.00 -3.50
N GLY A 65 18.32 10.99 -4.34
CA GLY A 65 18.82 9.62 -4.11
C GLY A 65 18.11 8.83 -3.01
N SER A 66 17.15 9.43 -2.29
CA SER A 66 16.35 8.69 -1.29
C SER A 66 15.40 7.72 -1.99
N LYS A 67 15.12 6.58 -1.36
CA LYS A 67 14.19 5.58 -1.92
C LYS A 67 12.92 5.47 -1.10
N ILE A 68 11.82 5.21 -1.79
CA ILE A 68 10.54 4.81 -1.22
C ILE A 68 10.15 3.45 -1.80
N LEU A 69 9.74 2.54 -0.92
CA LEU A 69 9.11 1.27 -1.29
C LEU A 69 7.65 1.32 -0.86
N THR A 70 6.75 1.07 -1.80
CA THR A 70 5.30 1.07 -1.57
C THR A 70 4.75 -0.30 -1.88
N ILE A 71 4.02 -0.87 -0.93
CA ILE A 71 3.19 -2.06 -1.11
C ILE A 71 1.76 -1.56 -1.15
N HIS A 72 1.05 -1.83 -2.23
CA HIS A 72 -0.34 -1.44 -2.42
C HIS A 72 -1.19 -2.69 -2.58
N SER A 73 -2.24 -2.81 -1.78
CA SER A 73 -3.27 -3.85 -1.92
C SER A 73 -4.61 -3.16 -2.16
N LYS A 74 -5.37 -3.63 -3.17
CA LYS A 74 -6.63 -3.00 -3.59
C LYS A 74 -7.66 -2.94 -2.45
N ASP A 75 -7.82 -4.04 -1.72
CA ASP A 75 -8.83 -4.20 -0.67
C ASP A 75 -8.19 -4.29 0.74
N GLY A 76 -6.93 -3.86 0.85
CA GLY A 76 -6.12 -4.03 2.06
C GLY A 76 -5.39 -2.75 2.46
N LEU A 77 -4.15 -2.93 2.92
CA LEU A 77 -3.28 -1.83 3.33
C LEU A 77 -2.41 -1.35 2.16
N THR A 78 -2.22 -0.05 2.11
CA THR A 78 -1.10 0.59 1.41
C THR A 78 -0.03 0.93 2.44
N ILE A 79 1.11 0.27 2.34
CA ILE A 79 2.26 0.45 3.24
C ILE A 79 3.34 1.19 2.46
N THR A 80 3.83 2.31 3.00
CA THR A 80 4.94 3.05 2.41
C THR A 80 6.09 3.13 3.40
N LEU A 81 7.29 2.74 2.94
CA LEU A 81 8.51 2.73 3.75
C LEU A 81 9.71 3.30 2.99
N SER A 82 10.80 3.61 3.68
CA SER A 82 12.02 4.14 3.07
C SER A 82 13.23 3.24 3.37
N PRO A 83 13.74 2.49 2.37
CA PRO A 83 14.94 1.67 2.55
C PRO A 83 16.17 2.51 2.93
N THR A 84 16.29 3.71 2.36
CA THR A 84 17.40 4.66 2.63
C THR A 84 17.38 5.25 4.04
N ARG A 85 16.32 5.02 4.82
CA ARG A 85 16.19 5.50 6.20
C ARG A 85 15.98 4.32 7.15
N GLY A 86 16.80 3.28 7.00
CA GLY A 86 16.76 2.11 7.88
C GLY A 86 15.41 1.38 7.85
N MET A 87 14.78 1.29 6.67
CA MET A 87 13.46 0.67 6.50
C MET A 87 12.32 1.36 7.26
N ASN A 88 12.45 2.66 7.57
CA ASN A 88 11.43 3.39 8.32
C ASN A 88 10.05 3.36 7.64
N LEU A 89 9.01 3.01 8.39
CA LEU A 89 7.62 3.06 7.96
C LEU A 89 7.17 4.54 7.92
N LEU A 90 6.84 5.02 6.73
CA LEU A 90 6.45 6.42 6.53
C LEU A 90 4.95 6.63 6.79
N ARG A 91 4.13 5.72 6.27
CA ARG A 91 2.68 5.69 6.48
C ARG A 91 2.11 4.32 6.15
N ILE A 92 0.98 4.02 6.76
CA ILE A 92 0.12 2.90 6.44
C ILE A 92 -1.31 3.44 6.30
N GLU A 93 -1.98 3.10 5.21
CA GLU A 93 -3.32 3.58 4.89
C GLU A 93 -4.20 2.39 4.51
N GLY A 94 -5.43 2.33 5.02
CA GLY A 94 -6.38 1.26 4.66
C GLY A 94 -7.58 1.24 5.61
N PHE A 95 -8.67 0.61 5.17
CA PHE A 95 -9.90 0.45 5.97
C PHE A 95 -10.44 1.77 6.58
N GLY A 96 -10.32 2.89 5.85
CA GLY A 96 -10.77 4.21 6.30
C GLY A 96 -9.89 4.85 7.38
N SER A 97 -8.76 4.24 7.74
CA SER A 97 -7.82 4.74 8.74
C SER A 97 -6.42 4.96 8.16
N ARG A 98 -5.66 5.84 8.81
CA ARG A 98 -4.25 6.10 8.50
C ARG A 98 -3.43 6.04 9.76
N MET A 99 -2.35 5.26 9.70
CA MET A 99 -1.29 5.25 10.70
C MET A 99 -0.07 5.95 10.13
N GLY A 100 0.33 7.04 10.76
CA GLY A 100 1.48 7.84 10.35
C GLY A 100 1.32 9.27 10.82
N TRP A 101 2.45 9.98 10.90
CA TRP A 101 2.47 11.38 11.33
C TRP A 101 2.63 12.30 10.11
N ASP A 102 1.85 13.39 10.07
CA ASP A 102 2.07 14.46 9.09
C ASP A 102 3.26 15.31 9.53
N SER A 103 4.45 14.93 9.05
CA SER A 103 5.66 15.71 9.33
C SER A 103 5.52 17.12 8.76
N PRO A 104 5.85 18.18 9.54
CA PRO A 104 5.89 19.55 9.02
C PRO A 104 6.91 19.69 7.88
N VAL A 105 7.86 18.75 7.77
CA VAL A 105 8.80 18.66 6.65
C VAL A 105 8.15 17.92 5.48
N LYS A 106 7.47 18.65 4.60
CA LYS A 106 6.97 18.13 3.32
C LYS A 106 8.14 17.81 2.39
N ARG A 107 8.36 16.53 2.10
CA ARG A 107 9.27 16.03 1.06
C ARG A 107 8.40 15.55 -0.11
N GLY A 108 8.70 15.97 -1.34
CA GLY A 108 7.80 16.05 -2.50
C GLY A 108 6.63 15.05 -2.57
N ARG A 109 5.42 15.56 -2.77
CA ARG A 109 4.20 14.77 -3.01
C ARG A 109 4.27 14.13 -4.40
N GLN A 110 4.15 12.80 -4.48
CA GLN A 110 3.79 12.11 -5.72
C GLN A 110 2.31 12.36 -6.00
N PRO A 111 1.92 12.98 -7.12
CA PRO A 111 0.51 13.22 -7.44
C PRO A 111 -0.13 11.90 -7.91
N GLY A 112 -1.32 11.57 -7.39
CA GLY A 112 -2.22 10.61 -8.05
C GLY A 112 -2.53 9.29 -7.36
N VAL A 113 -2.50 9.17 -6.03
CA VAL A 113 -3.23 8.06 -5.38
C VAL A 113 -4.72 8.40 -5.43
N TYR A 114 -5.46 7.68 -6.28
CA TYR A 114 -6.91 7.72 -6.37
C TYR A 114 -7.52 7.34 -5.01
N GLN A 115 -8.29 8.25 -4.41
CA GLN A 115 -9.10 7.98 -3.21
C GLN A 115 -10.57 7.83 -3.65
N PRO A 116 -11.14 6.62 -3.67
CA PRO A 116 -12.58 6.48 -3.81
C PRO A 116 -13.26 6.83 -2.48
N GLY A 117 -14.27 7.70 -2.53
CA GLY A 117 -15.27 7.80 -1.45
C GLY A 117 -15.26 9.07 -0.57
N LYS A 118 -15.28 10.27 -1.16
CA LYS A 118 -15.79 11.46 -0.45
C LYS A 118 -17.23 11.72 -0.94
N PRO A 119 -18.28 11.52 -0.12
CA PRO A 119 -19.62 11.94 -0.50
C PRO A 119 -19.68 13.48 -0.47
N GLN A 120 -19.93 14.04 -1.65
CA GLN A 120 -20.03 15.47 -1.91
C GLN A 120 -21.40 16.05 -1.53
N TRP A 121 -21.83 15.91 -0.27
CA TRP A 121 -23.07 16.57 0.19
C TRP A 121 -22.94 17.06 1.62
N THR A 122 -22.33 18.23 1.80
CA THR A 122 -22.55 19.06 3.00
C THR A 122 -22.36 20.53 2.67
N ARG A 123 -23.25 21.05 1.84
CA ARG A 123 -23.58 22.47 1.81
C ARG A 123 -25.02 22.55 1.31
N LEU A 124 -25.86 23.32 2.01
CA LEU A 124 -27.30 23.51 1.81
C LEU A 124 -28.23 22.69 2.72
N ALA A 125 -28.12 22.88 4.03
CA ALA A 125 -29.28 22.90 4.91
C ALA A 125 -28.94 23.70 6.19
N GLY A 126 -29.74 24.72 6.51
CA GLY A 126 -29.64 25.41 7.79
C GLY A 126 -29.47 26.94 7.73
N ARG A 127 -30.29 27.65 6.94
CA ARG A 127 -30.65 29.03 7.26
C ARG A 127 -32.05 28.99 7.88
N ILE A 128 -32.12 28.56 9.15
CA ILE A 128 -33.29 28.84 10.00
C ILE A 128 -33.02 30.18 10.65
N GLN A 129 -33.69 31.20 10.13
CA GLN A 129 -33.71 32.55 10.69
C GLN A 129 -34.63 32.52 11.90
N ARG A 130 -34.11 32.90 13.08
CA ARG A 130 -34.92 33.13 14.27
C ARG A 130 -35.70 34.42 14.09
N ASP A 131 -37.02 34.33 14.20
CA ASP A 131 -37.88 35.47 14.53
C ASP A 131 -37.80 35.69 16.04
N ASP A 132 -37.11 36.75 16.46
CA ASP A 132 -37.21 37.31 17.81
C ASP A 132 -37.15 38.84 17.65
N GLY A 133 -38.32 39.48 17.54
CA GLY A 133 -38.43 40.95 17.53
C GLY A 133 -38.21 41.56 18.92
N PRO A 134 -38.09 42.89 19.01
CA PRO A 134 -38.48 43.60 20.22
C PRO A 134 -39.65 44.57 19.96
N LEU A 135 -40.63 44.48 20.84
CA LEU A 135 -41.74 45.42 21.06
C LEU A 135 -41.24 46.87 21.13
N ARG A 136 -41.91 47.78 20.41
CA ARG A 136 -41.94 49.20 20.74
C ARG A 136 -43.39 49.70 20.70
N LEU A 137 -43.72 50.44 21.77
CA LEU A 137 -44.95 51.16 22.04
C LEU A 137 -45.25 52.20 20.96
#